data_AF-A0AAP0PE28-F1
#
_entry.id   AF-A0AAP0PE28-F1
#
_cell.length_a   1.000
_cell.length_b   1.000
_cell.length_c   1.000
_cell.angle_alpha   90.00
_cell.angle_beta   90.00
_cell.angle_gamma   90.00
#
_symmetry.space_group_name_H-M   'P 1'
#
loop_
_entity.id
_entity.type
_entity.pdbx_description
1 polymer ?
#
loop_
_entity_poly.entity_id
_entity_poly.type
_entity_poly.pdbx_seq_one_letter_code
_entity_poly.pdbx_strand_id
1 'polypeptide(L)'
;MATTDEDGEIASELLPLLRVYKSGRVERLFGSAIVPPFPQGDPQTGVSSKDITLKSPSISARLYLPTTTTHKLPLLLYFRGSAFCIESAFSFIPHRYLSLLSARASALVVSIEHRIAPEHPLPVAYHDSWEALLWLLSHSPQEILTNSSNADHPQQLDRWVLDHADFDCFFIGGDSAGGNIAHNVAMRAGSSGLTSRIRGVFLSQPYFWGSTRIGSRGREA
;
A
#
# COMPACT_ATOMS: atom_id res chain seq x y z
N MET A 1 47.56 -3.49 -3.14
CA MET A 1 46.32 -3.40 -3.92
C MET A 1 45.37 -2.52 -3.13
N ALA A 2 45.18 -1.28 -3.56
CA ALA A 2 44.17 -0.42 -2.97
C ALA A 2 42.81 -0.92 -3.47
N THR A 3 41.99 -1.45 -2.56
CA THR A 3 40.58 -1.70 -2.83
C THR A 3 39.95 -0.35 -3.11
N THR A 4 39.64 -0.06 -4.37
CA THR A 4 38.80 1.07 -4.73
C THR A 4 37.52 0.94 -3.91
N ASP A 5 37.21 1.95 -3.11
CA ASP A 5 36.01 2.03 -2.30
C ASP A 5 34.80 2.18 -3.23
N GLU A 6 34.37 1.06 -3.83
CA GLU A 6 33.21 1.00 -4.73
C GLU A 6 31.91 1.39 -4.01
N ASP A 7 31.91 1.47 -2.67
CA ASP A 7 30.73 1.87 -1.89
C ASP A 7 30.41 3.36 -2.04
N GLY A 8 31.39 4.19 -2.41
CA GLY A 8 31.20 5.63 -2.66
C GLY A 8 30.77 5.97 -4.09
N GLU A 9 30.95 5.06 -5.06
CA GLU A 9 30.73 5.39 -6.47
C GLU A 9 29.25 5.26 -6.86
N ILE A 10 28.66 6.36 -7.35
CA ILE A 10 27.25 6.42 -7.75
C ILE A 10 27.06 5.75 -9.12
N ALA A 11 26.14 4.79 -9.20
CA ALA A 11 25.72 4.14 -10.45
C ALA A 11 24.60 4.92 -11.16
N SER A 12 23.61 5.40 -10.39
CA SER A 12 22.51 6.20 -10.93
C SER A 12 21.85 7.03 -9.84
N GLU A 13 21.22 8.14 -10.22
CA GLU A 13 20.46 8.98 -9.30
C GLU A 13 19.06 9.28 -9.86
N LEU A 14 18.09 9.30 -8.96
CA LEU A 14 16.77 9.86 -9.21
C LEU A 14 16.53 10.94 -8.17
N LEU A 15 17.21 12.08 -8.30
CA LEU A 15 17.11 13.17 -7.34
C LEU A 15 15.73 13.85 -7.42
N PRO A 16 15.15 14.28 -6.28
CA PRO A 16 15.70 14.23 -4.92
C PRO A 16 15.38 12.92 -4.16
N LEU A 17 14.94 11.86 -4.83
CA LEU A 17 14.34 10.68 -4.20
C LEU A 17 15.39 9.70 -3.67
N LEU A 18 16.35 9.29 -4.50
CA LEU A 18 17.34 8.27 -4.13
C LEU A 18 18.62 8.32 -4.98
N ARG A 19 19.66 7.67 -4.44
CA ARG A 19 20.90 7.29 -5.13
C ARG A 19 21.09 5.79 -5.08
N VAL A 20 21.61 5.24 -6.17
CA VAL A 20 22.06 3.85 -6.26
C VAL A 20 23.56 3.86 -6.50
N TYR A 21 24.29 3.15 -5.65
CA TYR A 21 25.75 3.01 -5.75
C TYR A 21 26.12 1.78 -6.60
N LYS A 22 27.32 1.77 -7.18
CA LYS A 22 27.82 0.61 -7.93
C LYS A 22 27.97 -0.63 -7.05
N SER A 23 28.14 -0.46 -5.74
CA SER A 23 28.08 -1.55 -4.75
C SER A 23 26.70 -2.22 -4.63
N GLY A 24 25.65 -1.65 -5.22
CA GLY A 24 24.26 -2.10 -5.06
C GLY A 24 23.53 -1.47 -3.87
N ARG A 25 24.23 -0.68 -3.04
CA ARG A 25 23.61 0.09 -1.97
C ARG A 25 22.62 1.11 -2.54
N VAL A 26 21.47 1.25 -1.87
CA VAL A 26 20.45 2.26 -2.18
C VAL A 26 20.35 3.23 -1.02
N GLU A 27 20.66 4.51 -1.27
CA GLU A 27 20.42 5.60 -0.32
C GLU A 27 19.12 6.31 -0.71
N ARG A 28 18.12 6.26 0.18
CA ARG A 28 16.85 6.97 0.01
C ARG A 28 16.96 8.35 0.64
N LEU A 29 16.95 9.38 -0.21
CA LEU A 29 17.17 10.78 0.17
C LEU A 29 15.88 11.52 0.55
N PHE A 30 14.74 10.97 0.15
CA PHE A 30 13.42 11.51 0.47
C PHE A 30 12.59 10.46 1.20
N GLY A 31 11.97 10.88 2.30
CA GLY A 31 11.07 10.06 3.09
C GLY A 31 10.92 10.63 4.50
N SER A 32 9.97 10.09 5.24
CA SER A 32 9.73 10.42 6.63
C SER A 32 10.12 9.27 7.54
N ALA A 33 10.39 9.57 8.81
CA ALA A 33 10.79 8.54 9.78
C ALA A 33 9.70 7.49 9.97
N ILE A 34 10.11 6.23 10.19
CA ILE A 34 9.22 5.17 10.62
C ILE A 34 8.67 5.51 12.01
N VAL A 35 7.37 5.33 12.20
CA VAL A 35 6.70 5.55 13.49
C VAL A 35 6.04 4.26 13.97
N PRO A 36 6.01 4.02 15.29
CA PRO A 36 5.27 2.89 15.83
C PRO A 36 3.77 3.05 15.57
N PRO A 37 3.01 1.95 15.56
CA PRO A 37 1.56 2.04 15.57
C PRO A 37 1.04 2.56 16.94
N PHE A 38 -0.22 2.98 16.99
CA PHE A 38 -0.92 3.41 18.21
C PHE A 38 -2.04 2.41 18.58
N PRO A 39 -1.77 1.28 19.25
CA PRO A 39 -2.79 0.28 19.54
C PRO A 39 -3.94 0.81 20.40
N GLN A 40 -3.66 1.75 21.29
CA GLN A 40 -4.62 2.36 22.22
C GLN A 40 -5.29 3.62 21.66
N GLY A 41 -5.07 3.93 20.38
CA GLY A 41 -5.59 5.13 19.73
C GLY A 41 -4.55 6.24 19.66
N ASP A 42 -4.44 6.85 18.49
CA ASP A 42 -3.68 8.08 18.26
C ASP A 42 -4.34 9.23 19.03
N PRO A 43 -3.62 9.96 19.92
CA PRO A 43 -4.20 11.05 20.70
C PRO A 43 -4.85 12.18 19.88
N GLN A 44 -4.45 12.35 18.61
CA GLN A 44 -4.99 13.40 17.74
C GLN A 44 -6.26 12.97 17.01
N THR A 45 -6.39 11.69 16.68
CA THR A 45 -7.48 11.19 15.80
C THR A 45 -8.40 10.18 16.49
N GLY A 46 -7.99 9.62 17.62
CA GLY A 46 -8.65 8.49 18.29
C GLY A 46 -8.50 7.15 17.57
N VAL A 47 -7.78 7.09 16.45
CA VAL A 47 -7.68 5.90 15.61
C VAL A 47 -6.63 4.95 16.17
N SER A 48 -7.03 3.71 16.44
CA SER A 48 -6.10 2.65 16.79
C SER A 48 -5.39 2.14 15.54
N SER A 49 -4.09 1.85 15.65
CA SER A 49 -3.36 1.19 14.55
C SER A 49 -2.53 0.02 15.03
N LYS A 50 -2.24 -0.91 14.13
CA LYS A 50 -1.34 -2.05 14.36
C LYS A 50 -0.67 -2.51 13.06
N ASP A 51 0.48 -3.14 13.19
CA ASP A 51 1.21 -3.74 12.07
C ASP A 51 0.94 -5.24 12.03
N ILE A 52 0.76 -5.78 10.84
CA ILE A 52 0.53 -7.21 10.60
C ILE A 52 1.41 -7.72 9.46
N THR A 53 1.65 -9.02 9.45
CA THR A 53 2.24 -9.73 8.31
C THR A 53 1.17 -10.55 7.62
N LEU A 54 0.88 -10.25 6.35
CA LEU A 54 -0.14 -10.95 5.56
C LEU A 54 0.42 -12.26 5.02
N LYS A 55 1.66 -12.21 4.51
CA LYS A 55 2.37 -13.34 3.91
C LYS A 55 3.85 -13.21 4.20
N SER A 56 4.31 -13.95 5.19
CA SER A 56 5.73 -13.97 5.55
C SER A 56 6.59 -14.52 4.41
N PRO A 57 7.78 -13.97 4.15
CA PRO A 57 8.39 -12.79 4.76
C PRO A 57 8.11 -11.47 4.01
N SER A 58 7.19 -11.50 3.04
CA SER A 58 7.20 -10.55 1.90
C SER A 58 6.16 -9.44 1.94
N ILE A 59 5.04 -9.62 2.63
CA ILE A 59 3.92 -8.66 2.58
C ILE A 59 3.44 -8.37 4.00
N SER A 60 3.53 -7.10 4.38
CA SER A 60 3.04 -6.56 5.65
C SER A 60 2.06 -5.42 5.39
N ALA A 61 1.34 -5.02 6.42
CA ALA A 61 0.45 -3.86 6.36
C ALA A 61 0.32 -3.17 7.71
N ARG A 62 -0.11 -1.91 7.68
CA ARG A 62 -0.61 -1.20 8.85
C ARG A 62 -2.12 -1.05 8.74
N LEU A 63 -2.83 -1.49 9.78
CA LEU A 63 -4.27 -1.34 9.91
C LEU A 63 -4.60 -0.10 10.73
N TYR A 64 -5.68 0.59 10.38
CA TYR A 64 -6.22 1.76 11.08
C TYR A 64 -7.69 1.52 11.35
N LEU A 65 -8.03 1.42 12.64
CA LEU A 65 -9.37 1.19 13.13
C LEU A 65 -9.84 2.46 13.86
N PRO A 66 -10.82 3.20 13.32
CA PRO A 66 -11.40 4.33 14.02
C PRO A 66 -12.25 3.84 15.19
N THR A 67 -12.63 4.75 16.09
CA THR A 67 -13.45 4.44 17.28
C THR A 67 -14.62 3.55 16.90
N THR A 68 -14.74 2.43 17.60
CA THR A 68 -15.69 1.37 17.28
C THR A 68 -17.12 1.89 17.37
N THR A 69 -17.91 1.59 16.33
CA THR A 69 -19.36 1.80 16.33
C THR A 69 -20.05 0.46 16.49
N THR A 70 -21.37 0.47 16.70
CA THR A 70 -22.20 -0.75 16.75
C THR A 70 -22.32 -1.48 15.41
N HIS A 71 -21.78 -0.92 14.33
CA HIS A 71 -21.92 -1.43 12.97
C HIS A 71 -20.55 -1.75 12.34
N LYS A 72 -20.57 -2.61 11.32
CA LYS A 72 -19.42 -2.83 10.44
C LYS A 72 -19.07 -1.52 9.71
N LEU A 73 -17.78 -1.34 9.44
CA LEU A 73 -17.20 -0.13 8.85
C LEU A 73 -16.88 -0.38 7.37
N PRO A 74 -17.03 0.64 6.49
CA PRO A 74 -16.44 0.58 5.16
C PRO A 74 -14.97 0.18 5.22
N LEU A 75 -14.56 -0.68 4.29
CA LEU A 75 -13.21 -1.20 4.20
C LEU A 75 -12.45 -0.50 3.08
N LEU A 76 -11.23 -0.04 3.36
CA LEU A 76 -10.35 0.56 2.36
C LEU A 76 -9.01 -0.19 2.31
N LEU A 77 -8.73 -0.84 1.19
CA LEU A 77 -7.39 -1.32 0.87
C LEU A 77 -6.60 -0.18 0.22
N TYR A 78 -5.54 0.28 0.88
CA TYR A 78 -4.79 1.47 0.49
C TYR A 78 -3.36 1.15 0.04
N PHE A 79 -2.94 1.76 -1.07
CA PHE A 79 -1.58 1.71 -1.59
C PHE A 79 -0.93 3.09 -1.52
N ARG A 80 0.19 3.21 -0.82
CA ARG A 80 0.93 4.47 -0.65
C ARG A 80 1.52 5.00 -1.96
N GLY A 81 1.47 6.31 -2.14
CA GLY A 81 2.21 7.03 -3.15
C GLY A 81 3.65 7.27 -2.73
N SER A 82 4.59 6.73 -3.50
CA SER A 82 6.00 6.83 -3.15
C SER A 82 6.96 6.60 -4.33
N ALA A 83 6.50 6.99 -5.53
CA ALA A 83 7.23 6.80 -6.79
C ALA A 83 7.73 5.35 -7.02
N PHE A 84 7.11 4.37 -6.36
CA PHE A 84 7.53 2.96 -6.31
C PHE A 84 8.90 2.70 -5.66
N CYS A 85 9.58 3.69 -5.08
CA CYS A 85 10.98 3.56 -4.68
C CYS A 85 11.35 4.18 -3.32
N ILE A 86 10.47 4.99 -2.72
CA ILE A 86 10.67 5.63 -1.42
C ILE A 86 9.52 5.31 -0.46
N GLU A 87 9.58 5.86 0.76
CA GLU A 87 8.61 5.75 1.85
C GLU A 87 8.21 4.31 2.25
N SER A 88 7.47 4.20 3.36
CA SER A 88 6.93 2.95 3.91
C SER A 88 5.50 3.17 4.37
N ALA A 89 4.68 2.12 4.42
CA ALA A 89 3.37 2.14 5.08
C ALA A 89 3.49 2.51 6.57
N PHE A 90 4.69 2.34 7.15
CA PHE A 90 4.99 2.64 8.55
C PHE A 90 5.62 4.03 8.76
N SER A 91 5.89 4.77 7.69
CA SER A 91 6.44 6.13 7.75
C SER A 91 5.44 7.16 8.29
N PHE A 92 5.95 8.22 8.91
CA PHE A 92 5.16 9.27 9.56
C PHE A 92 4.15 9.94 8.63
N ILE A 93 4.55 10.35 7.41
CA ILE A 93 3.66 11.07 6.49
C ILE A 93 2.47 10.18 6.05
N PRO A 94 2.69 8.96 5.49
CA PRO A 94 1.61 8.02 5.22
C PRO A 94 0.77 7.70 6.46
N HIS A 95 1.41 7.48 7.61
CA HIS A 95 0.70 7.17 8.85
C HIS A 95 -0.26 8.27 9.27
N ARG A 96 0.21 9.53 9.31
CA ARG A 96 -0.61 10.68 9.68
C ARG A 96 -1.78 10.87 8.71
N TYR A 97 -1.52 10.72 7.42
CA TYR A 97 -2.57 10.82 6.40
C TYR A 97 -3.66 9.76 6.59
N LEU A 98 -3.29 8.50 6.78
CA LEU A 98 -4.24 7.39 6.87
C LEU A 98 -4.96 7.32 8.22
N SER A 99 -4.31 7.73 9.32
CA SER A 99 -4.97 7.95 10.61
C SER A 99 -6.10 8.99 10.47
N LEU A 100 -5.81 10.13 9.84
CA LEU A 100 -6.82 11.17 9.57
C LEU A 100 -7.91 10.73 8.59
N LEU A 101 -7.56 9.97 7.56
CA LEU A 101 -8.51 9.46 6.57
C LEU A 101 -9.48 8.47 7.23
N SER A 102 -8.95 7.51 7.99
CA SER A 102 -9.74 6.52 8.74
C SER A 102 -10.73 7.17 9.69
N ALA A 103 -10.28 8.18 10.46
CA ALA A 103 -11.14 8.94 11.35
C ALA A 103 -12.29 9.65 10.62
N ARG A 104 -11.97 10.39 9.55
CA ARG A 104 -12.95 11.22 8.82
C ARG A 104 -13.93 10.41 7.97
N ALA A 105 -13.47 9.30 7.41
CA ALA A 105 -14.31 8.42 6.60
C ALA A 105 -15.05 7.38 7.44
N SER A 106 -14.74 7.27 8.74
CA SER A 106 -15.20 6.18 9.61
C SER A 106 -14.99 4.81 8.97
N ALA A 107 -13.79 4.60 8.41
CA ALA A 107 -13.44 3.41 7.64
C ALA A 107 -12.28 2.64 8.28
N LEU A 108 -12.35 1.31 8.23
CA LEU A 108 -11.20 0.45 8.49
C LEU A 108 -10.27 0.53 7.29
N VAL A 109 -9.04 1.00 7.51
CA VAL A 109 -8.04 1.16 6.43
C VAL A 109 -6.94 0.12 6.59
N VAL A 110 -6.58 -0.56 5.50
CA VAL A 110 -5.48 -1.52 5.40
C VAL A 110 -4.42 -0.96 4.45
N SER A 111 -3.33 -0.44 4.99
CA SER A 111 -2.23 0.17 4.21
C SER A 111 -1.14 -0.84 3.91
N ILE A 112 -0.92 -1.15 2.64
CA ILE A 112 -0.01 -2.22 2.22
C ILE A 112 1.44 -1.74 2.13
N GLU A 113 2.32 -2.48 2.80
CA GLU A 113 3.77 -2.37 2.63
C GLU A 113 4.22 -3.27 1.47
N HIS A 114 4.05 -2.76 0.26
CA HIS A 114 4.53 -3.41 -0.96
C HIS A 114 6.03 -3.18 -1.14
N ARG A 115 6.70 -4.14 -1.78
CA ARG A 115 8.12 -4.01 -2.11
C ARG A 115 8.37 -2.93 -3.16
N ILE A 116 9.52 -2.29 -3.06
CA ILE A 116 9.88 -1.09 -3.82
C ILE A 116 11.16 -1.28 -4.64
N ALA A 117 11.27 -0.48 -5.70
CA ALA A 117 12.45 -0.36 -6.53
C ALA A 117 13.57 0.42 -5.81
N PRO A 118 14.84 0.23 -6.23
CA PRO A 118 15.30 -0.68 -7.28
C PRO A 118 15.44 -2.15 -6.86
N GLU A 119 15.38 -2.48 -5.56
CA GLU A 119 15.56 -3.84 -5.04
C GLU A 119 14.50 -4.80 -5.60
N HIS A 120 13.28 -4.30 -5.79
CA HIS A 120 12.15 -5.03 -6.35
C HIS A 120 11.42 -4.17 -7.40
N PRO A 121 11.90 -4.18 -8.66
CA PRO A 121 11.28 -3.41 -9.73
C PRO A 121 9.85 -3.88 -10.02
N LEU A 122 9.08 -3.06 -10.71
CA LEU A 122 7.78 -3.47 -11.24
C LEU A 122 7.94 -4.72 -12.13
N PRO A 123 7.02 -5.71 -12.05
CA PRO A 123 5.67 -5.62 -11.49
C PRO A 123 5.52 -6.07 -10.02
N VAL A 124 6.60 -6.21 -9.25
CA VAL A 124 6.54 -6.81 -7.90
C VAL A 124 5.53 -6.09 -6.98
N ALA A 125 5.51 -4.76 -6.97
CA ALA A 125 4.55 -3.99 -6.19
C ALA A 125 3.08 -4.32 -6.55
N TYR A 126 2.78 -4.58 -7.83
CA TYR A 126 1.45 -5.00 -8.26
C TYR A 126 1.11 -6.42 -7.80
N HIS A 127 2.08 -7.32 -7.78
CA HIS A 127 1.89 -8.69 -7.28
C HIS A 127 1.62 -8.69 -5.78
N ASP A 128 2.40 -7.95 -5.00
CA ASP A 128 2.20 -7.82 -3.54
C ASP A 128 0.82 -7.24 -3.23
N SER A 129 0.41 -6.22 -3.99
CA SER A 129 -0.88 -5.56 -3.85
C SER A 129 -2.06 -6.46 -4.24
N TRP A 130 -1.87 -7.33 -5.23
CA TRP A 130 -2.85 -8.33 -5.63
C TRP A 130 -3.01 -9.42 -4.57
N GLU A 131 -1.90 -9.94 -4.04
CA GLU A 131 -1.93 -10.92 -2.94
C GLU A 131 -2.58 -10.33 -1.68
N ALA A 132 -2.36 -9.05 -1.39
CA ALA A 132 -3.02 -8.35 -0.30
C ALA A 132 -4.54 -8.23 -0.49
N LEU A 133 -5.01 -7.98 -1.72
CA LEU A 133 -6.44 -8.02 -2.06
C LEU A 133 -7.03 -9.40 -1.79
N LEU A 134 -6.38 -10.46 -2.27
CA LEU A 134 -6.85 -11.84 -2.06
C LEU A 134 -6.87 -12.22 -0.57
N TRP A 135 -5.83 -11.84 0.18
CA TRP A 135 -5.78 -12.03 1.62
C TRP A 135 -6.93 -11.30 2.32
N LEU A 136 -7.27 -10.08 1.90
CA LEU A 136 -8.35 -9.33 2.52
C LEU A 136 -9.71 -9.97 2.22
N LEU A 137 -9.94 -10.39 0.98
CA LEU A 137 -11.18 -11.04 0.57
C LEU A 137 -11.42 -12.38 1.28
N SER A 138 -10.36 -13.12 1.66
CA SER A 138 -10.48 -14.38 2.42
C SER A 138 -11.10 -14.22 3.83
N HIS A 139 -11.24 -12.99 4.32
CA HIS A 139 -11.95 -12.70 5.57
C HIS A 139 -13.46 -12.57 5.37
N SER A 140 -13.93 -12.49 4.13
CA SER A 140 -15.35 -12.40 3.82
C SER A 140 -16.03 -13.73 4.13
N PRO A 141 -17.15 -13.75 4.91
CA PRO A 141 -17.91 -14.97 5.17
C PRO A 141 -18.43 -15.68 3.91
N GLN A 142 -18.50 -14.95 2.80
CA GLN A 142 -18.99 -15.44 1.51
C GLN A 142 -17.87 -16.07 0.66
N GLU A 143 -16.62 -16.02 1.13
CA GLU A 143 -15.46 -16.66 0.50
C GLU A 143 -14.96 -17.83 1.33
N ILE A 144 -15.31 -19.04 0.87
CA ILE A 144 -14.40 -20.17 0.97
C ILE A 144 -13.59 -20.12 -0.33
N LEU A 145 -12.37 -19.58 -0.29
CA LEU A 145 -11.44 -19.65 -1.42
C LEU A 145 -11.07 -21.13 -1.64
N THR A 146 -11.77 -21.82 -2.53
CA THR A 146 -11.60 -23.26 -2.79
C THR A 146 -10.30 -23.63 -3.51
N ASN A 147 -9.44 -22.66 -3.84
CA ASN A 147 -8.26 -22.88 -4.69
C ASN A 147 -6.92 -22.39 -4.12
N SER A 148 -6.79 -22.11 -2.82
CA SER A 148 -5.45 -21.89 -2.25
C SER A 148 -4.78 -23.23 -1.93
N SER A 149 -4.29 -23.91 -2.97
CA SER A 149 -3.49 -25.14 -2.88
C SER A 149 -2.07 -24.92 -2.34
N ASN A 150 -1.89 -24.02 -1.37
CA ASN A 150 -0.66 -23.86 -0.61
C ASN A 150 -0.95 -24.18 0.85
N ALA A 151 -1.03 -25.47 1.14
CA ALA A 151 -1.26 -26.03 2.48
C ALA A 151 -0.10 -25.82 3.45
N ASP A 152 0.98 -25.13 3.05
CA ASP A 152 2.19 -24.97 3.86
C ASP A 152 2.18 -23.74 4.78
N HIS A 153 1.21 -22.84 4.61
CA HIS A 153 1.01 -21.72 5.54
C HIS A 153 -0.49 -21.47 5.77
N PRO A 154 -1.04 -21.73 6.98
CA PRO A 154 -2.40 -21.32 7.30
C PRO A 154 -2.48 -19.79 7.13
N GLN A 155 -3.37 -19.32 6.24
CA GLN A 155 -3.63 -17.90 6.07
C GLN A 155 -4.09 -17.34 7.42
N GLN A 156 -3.25 -16.53 8.05
CA GLN A 156 -3.59 -15.90 9.32
C GLN A 156 -4.60 -14.79 9.04
N LEU A 157 -5.85 -15.03 9.42
CA LEU A 157 -6.91 -14.03 9.39
C LEU A 157 -6.71 -13.02 10.53
N ASP A 158 -6.98 -11.76 10.26
CA ASP A 158 -6.90 -10.67 11.22
C ASP A 158 -8.27 -10.39 11.87
N ARG A 159 -8.26 -10.28 13.20
CA ARG A 159 -9.49 -10.10 13.97
C ARG A 159 -10.16 -8.74 13.74
N TRP A 160 -9.42 -7.67 13.47
CA TRP A 160 -10.05 -6.37 13.19
C TRP A 160 -10.81 -6.39 11.87
N VAL A 161 -10.27 -7.07 10.86
CA VAL A 161 -10.97 -7.25 9.58
C VAL A 161 -12.20 -8.12 9.78
N LEU A 162 -12.08 -9.27 10.45
CA LEU A 162 -13.22 -10.16 10.74
C LEU A 162 -14.32 -9.47 11.54
N ASP A 163 -13.96 -8.67 12.55
CA ASP A 163 -14.93 -8.12 13.50
C ASP A 163 -15.49 -6.76 13.05
N HIS A 164 -14.78 -5.99 12.24
CA HIS A 164 -15.18 -4.62 11.92
C HIS A 164 -15.37 -4.33 10.43
N ALA A 165 -14.86 -5.14 9.50
CA ALA A 165 -15.00 -4.82 8.07
C ALA A 165 -16.41 -5.10 7.52
N ASP A 166 -16.95 -4.16 6.75
CA ASP A 166 -18.09 -4.35 5.86
C ASP A 166 -17.58 -4.62 4.44
N PHE A 167 -17.65 -5.88 4.02
CA PHE A 167 -17.24 -6.30 2.67
C PHE A 167 -18.23 -5.90 1.58
N ASP A 168 -19.46 -5.50 1.92
CA ASP A 168 -20.38 -4.90 0.95
C ASP A 168 -20.01 -3.44 0.66
N CYS A 169 -19.26 -2.79 1.56
CA CYS A 169 -18.72 -1.45 1.43
C CYS A 169 -17.19 -1.44 1.29
N PHE A 170 -16.65 -2.28 0.39
CA PHE A 170 -15.21 -2.41 0.17
C PHE A 170 -14.71 -1.53 -1.00
N PHE A 171 -13.68 -0.73 -0.71
CA PHE A 171 -13.01 0.16 -1.65
C PHE A 171 -11.52 -0.19 -1.77
N ILE A 172 -10.95 0.05 -2.94
CA ILE A 172 -9.50 0.07 -3.12
C ILE A 172 -9.05 1.49 -3.48
N GLY A 173 -7.85 1.89 -3.08
CA GLY A 173 -7.37 3.21 -3.44
C GLY A 173 -5.91 3.47 -3.16
N GLY A 174 -5.45 4.65 -3.57
CA GLY A 174 -4.07 5.07 -3.36
C GLY A 174 -3.80 6.44 -3.95
N ASP A 175 -2.63 6.98 -3.61
CA ASP A 175 -2.14 8.27 -4.10
C ASP A 175 -0.93 8.09 -5.02
N SER A 176 -0.74 8.96 -6.02
CA SER A 176 0.45 8.95 -6.89
C SER A 176 0.75 7.56 -7.47
N ALA A 177 1.94 6.99 -7.25
CA ALA A 177 2.29 5.62 -7.61
C ALA A 177 1.32 4.57 -7.04
N GLY A 178 0.83 4.76 -5.81
CA GLY A 178 -0.20 3.93 -5.20
C GLY A 178 -1.55 4.01 -5.91
N GLY A 179 -1.91 5.18 -6.47
CA GLY A 179 -3.08 5.32 -7.35
C GLY A 179 -2.92 4.51 -8.65
N ASN A 180 -1.71 4.44 -9.20
CA ASN A 180 -1.41 3.57 -10.33
C ASN A 180 -1.55 2.07 -9.96
N ILE A 181 -1.08 1.68 -8.78
CA ILE A 181 -1.29 0.32 -8.24
C ILE A 181 -2.78 0.02 -8.10
N ALA A 182 -3.53 0.91 -7.44
CA ALA A 182 -4.97 0.77 -7.24
C ALA A 182 -5.71 0.56 -8.56
N HIS A 183 -5.39 1.36 -9.58
CA HIS A 183 -5.94 1.20 -10.92
C HIS A 183 -5.67 -0.20 -11.50
N ASN A 184 -4.41 -0.64 -11.52
CA ASN A 184 -4.04 -1.95 -12.09
C ASN A 184 -4.67 -3.12 -11.31
N VAL A 185 -4.75 -3.01 -9.99
CA VAL A 185 -5.42 -4.02 -9.14
C VAL A 185 -6.92 -4.08 -9.44
N ALA A 186 -7.61 -2.93 -9.58
CA ALA A 186 -9.01 -2.90 -9.98
C ALA A 186 -9.24 -3.53 -11.36
N MET A 187 -8.41 -3.17 -12.34
CA MET A 187 -8.53 -3.73 -13.69
C MET A 187 -8.36 -5.25 -13.67
N ARG A 188 -7.37 -5.74 -12.92
CA ARG A 188 -7.16 -7.19 -12.73
C ARG A 188 -8.36 -7.83 -12.03
N ALA A 189 -8.88 -7.22 -10.96
CA ALA A 189 -10.06 -7.71 -10.24
C ALA A 189 -11.27 -7.87 -11.16
N GLY A 190 -11.51 -6.90 -12.06
CA GLY A 190 -12.57 -7.00 -13.05
C GLY A 190 -12.39 -8.13 -14.05
N SER A 191 -11.16 -8.33 -14.55
CA SER A 191 -10.86 -9.47 -15.43
C SER A 191 -10.96 -10.84 -14.73
N SER A 192 -10.80 -10.88 -13.41
CA SER A 192 -10.89 -12.10 -12.59
C SER A 192 -12.28 -12.33 -11.99
N GLY A 193 -13.30 -11.51 -12.34
CA GLY A 193 -14.68 -11.69 -11.86
C GLY A 193 -14.92 -11.24 -10.41
N LEU A 194 -14.02 -10.44 -9.83
CA LEU A 194 -14.11 -9.93 -8.46
C LEU A 194 -14.76 -8.53 -8.36
N THR A 195 -15.30 -7.99 -9.45
CA THR A 195 -15.90 -6.63 -9.49
C THR A 195 -17.07 -6.45 -8.54
N SER A 196 -17.89 -7.47 -8.33
CA SER A 196 -19.02 -7.39 -7.38
C SER A 196 -18.59 -7.19 -5.93
N ARG A 197 -17.29 -7.40 -5.63
CA ARG A 197 -16.70 -7.23 -4.30
C ARG A 197 -16.16 -5.81 -4.06
N ILE A 198 -15.87 -5.05 -5.11
CA ILE A 198 -15.24 -3.74 -5.01
C ILE A 198 -16.27 -2.68 -5.39
N ARG A 199 -16.75 -1.94 -4.39
CA ARG A 199 -17.78 -0.91 -4.56
C ARG A 199 -17.26 0.34 -5.26
N GLY A 200 -15.97 0.63 -5.14
CA GLY A 200 -15.37 1.78 -5.80
C GLY A 200 -13.85 1.81 -5.72
N VAL A 201 -13.27 2.68 -6.53
CA VAL A 201 -11.83 2.92 -6.62
C VAL A 201 -11.54 4.40 -6.34
N PHE A 202 -10.68 4.66 -5.36
CA PHE A 202 -10.22 6.01 -5.02
C PHE A 202 -8.81 6.25 -5.58
N LEU A 203 -8.68 7.19 -6.53
CA LEU A 203 -7.41 7.52 -7.18
C LEU A 203 -7.02 8.98 -6.90
N SER A 204 -6.10 9.20 -5.97
CA SER A 204 -5.59 10.54 -5.68
C SER A 204 -4.34 10.85 -6.51
N GLN A 205 -4.44 11.76 -7.47
CA GLN A 205 -3.32 12.17 -8.33
C GLN A 205 -2.55 10.96 -8.92
N PRO A 206 -3.22 9.98 -9.55
CA PRO A 206 -2.59 8.71 -9.93
C PRO A 206 -1.46 8.93 -10.93
N TYR A 207 -0.34 8.25 -10.71
CA TYR A 207 0.86 8.36 -11.54
C TYR A 207 0.68 7.60 -12.85
N PHE A 208 0.28 8.32 -13.90
CA PHE A 208 0.28 7.84 -15.27
C PHE A 208 1.26 8.63 -16.11
N TRP A 209 2.04 7.93 -16.93
CA TRP A 209 3.01 8.54 -17.81
C TRP A 209 2.99 7.84 -19.17
N GLY A 210 3.45 8.56 -20.20
CA GLY A 210 3.62 8.02 -21.55
C GLY A 210 4.78 8.72 -22.26
N SER A 211 5.27 8.13 -23.34
CA SER A 211 6.33 8.73 -24.17
C SER A 211 5.86 10.01 -24.88
N THR A 212 4.55 10.12 -25.12
CA THR A 212 3.94 11.30 -25.74
C THR A 212 3.32 12.17 -24.66
N ARG A 213 3.66 13.46 -24.66
CA ARG A 213 3.06 14.44 -23.77
C ARG A 213 1.59 14.63 -24.11
N ILE A 214 0.73 14.53 -23.10
CA ILE A 214 -0.70 14.83 -23.24
C ILE A 214 -0.94 16.27 -22.79
N GLY A 215 -1.59 17.07 -23.64
CA GLY A 215 -1.93 18.46 -23.39
C GLY A 215 -0.79 19.47 -23.63
N SER A 216 -1.11 20.57 -24.30
CA SER A 216 -0.28 21.77 -24.29
C SER A 216 -0.58 22.52 -22.99
N ARG A 217 0.30 22.47 -21.99
CA ARG A 217 0.40 23.65 -21.12
C ARG A 217 0.84 24.76 -22.05
N GLY A 218 -0.02 25.74 -22.31
CA GLY A 218 0.34 26.95 -23.02
C GLY A 218 1.65 27.45 -22.41
N ARG A 219 2.61 27.77 -23.28
CA ARG A 219 3.72 28.62 -22.87
C ARG A 219 3.07 29.92 -22.42
N GLU A 220 2.94 30.14 -21.12
CA GLU A 220 2.65 31.49 -20.65
C GLU A 220 3.86 32.35 -21.02
N ALA A 221 3.54 33.45 -21.69
CA ALA A 221 4.44 34.44 -22.26
C ALA A 221 5.09 35.31 -21.19
#